data_AF-A0ABD5XRA2-F1
#
_entry.id   AF-A0ABD5XRA2-F1
#
_cell.length_a   1.000
_cell.length_b   1.000
_cell.length_c   1.000
_cell.angle_alpha   90.00
_cell.angle_beta   90.00
_cell.angle_gamma   90.00
#
_symmetry.space_group_name_H-M   'P 1'
#
loop_
_entity.id
_entity.type
_entity.pdbx_description
1 polymer ?
#
loop_
_entity_poly.entity_id
_entity_poly.type
_entity_poly.pdbx_seq_one_letter_code
_entity_poly.pdbx_strand_id
1 'polypeptide(L)'
;MTARAFLARRLAWAGFVVWVVVTVAFLALAAAPDHNLSFIQWGLPPEEARAVAEQYRERMHYDEPLHRRYGHWLWELGTLQFGRSYVQDRPVDAILGPALGVTLAYLVPGVLLAGVFGVLGGLAASLWRGTVGRLAEAFGHLGAAFPAFLLAEAIALVAAERAGVVAAGTPTWGRWRDRTSRRSGSRPPSSRRRSGPRSSGTPPRRPPRSSAPTS
;
A
#
# COMPACT_ATOMS: atom_id res chain seq x y z
N MET A 1 -3.65 -33.80 28.95
CA MET A 1 -3.70 -33.74 27.47
C MET A 1 -2.29 -33.85 26.94
N THR A 2 -2.01 -34.76 26.00
CA THR A 2 -0.67 -34.90 25.40
C THR A 2 -0.35 -33.70 24.51
N ALA A 3 0.91 -33.25 24.46
CA ALA A 3 1.34 -32.08 23.68
C ALA A 3 0.93 -32.18 22.20
N ARG A 4 0.92 -33.40 21.64
CA ARG A 4 0.45 -33.70 20.28
C ARG A 4 -1.04 -33.39 20.08
N ALA A 5 -1.89 -33.78 21.03
CA ALA A 5 -3.33 -33.49 20.97
C ALA A 5 -3.62 -31.98 21.11
N PHE A 6 -2.84 -31.27 21.93
CA PHE A 6 -2.94 -29.81 22.03
C PHE A 6 -2.55 -29.12 20.73
N LEU A 7 -1.41 -29.52 20.13
CA LEU A 7 -0.91 -28.93 18.88
C LEU A 7 -1.87 -29.20 17.71
N ALA A 8 -2.36 -30.44 17.58
CA ALA A 8 -3.34 -30.81 16.56
C ALA A 8 -4.63 -29.99 16.67
N ARG A 9 -5.19 -29.86 17.89
CA ARG A 9 -6.38 -29.03 18.13
C ARG A 9 -6.14 -27.57 17.76
N ARG A 10 -4.96 -27.04 18.08
CA ARG A 10 -4.61 -25.64 17.79
C ARG A 10 -4.44 -25.40 16.28
N LEU A 11 -3.78 -26.32 15.57
CA LEU A 11 -3.64 -26.24 14.11
C LEU A 11 -4.99 -26.40 13.40
N ALA A 12 -5.84 -27.32 13.86
CA ALA A 12 -7.18 -27.48 13.32
C ALA A 12 -8.01 -26.20 13.51
N TRP A 13 -7.97 -25.60 14.70
CA TRP A 13 -8.64 -24.33 14.96
C TRP A 13 -8.07 -23.19 14.10
N ALA A 14 -6.75 -23.08 13.99
CA ALA A 14 -6.12 -22.07 13.14
C ALA A 14 -6.53 -22.22 11.67
N GLY A 15 -6.52 -23.45 11.14
CA GLY A 15 -6.97 -23.75 9.78
C GLY A 15 -8.45 -23.41 9.57
N PHE A 16 -9.31 -23.75 10.54
CA PHE A 16 -10.73 -23.39 10.51
C PHE A 16 -10.93 -21.88 10.49
N VAL A 17 -10.23 -21.13 11.34
CA VAL A 17 -10.31 -19.66 11.37
C VAL A 17 -9.85 -19.05 10.04
N VAL A 18 -8.73 -19.51 9.49
CA VAL A 18 -8.25 -19.05 8.17
C VAL A 18 -9.30 -19.33 7.10
N TRP A 19 -9.85 -20.55 7.08
CA TRP A 19 -10.90 -20.92 6.13
C TRP A 19 -12.14 -20.02 6.25
N VAL A 20 -12.60 -19.72 7.47
CA VAL A 20 -13.73 -18.80 7.71
C VAL A 20 -13.41 -17.40 7.20
N VAL A 21 -12.24 -16.85 7.53
CA VAL A 21 -11.82 -15.50 7.10
C VAL A 21 -11.75 -15.42 5.57
N VAL A 22 -11.13 -16.40 4.94
CA VAL A 22 -11.01 -16.53 3.48
C VAL A 22 -12.40 -16.60 2.85
N THR A 23 -13.30 -17.43 3.39
CA THR A 23 -14.69 -17.54 2.91
C THR A 23 -15.45 -16.22 3.03
N VAL A 24 -15.36 -15.54 4.18
CA VAL A 24 -16.01 -14.24 4.38
C VAL A 24 -15.45 -13.19 3.41
N ALA A 25 -14.13 -13.17 3.20
CA ALA A 25 -13.49 -12.27 2.24
C ALA A 25 -13.98 -12.55 0.80
N PHE A 26 -14.10 -13.82 0.41
CA PHE A 26 -14.67 -14.20 -0.88
C PHE A 26 -16.10 -13.71 -1.04
N LEU A 27 -16.96 -13.98 -0.05
CA LEU A 27 -18.37 -13.57 -0.11
C LEU A 27 -18.50 -12.05 -0.18
N ALA A 28 -17.66 -11.32 0.56
CA ALA A 28 -17.61 -9.86 0.50
C ALA A 28 -17.19 -9.37 -0.90
N LEU A 29 -16.17 -9.98 -1.51
CA LEU A 29 -15.73 -9.66 -2.88
C LEU A 29 -16.77 -10.06 -3.93
N ALA A 30 -17.45 -11.19 -3.76
CA ALA A 30 -18.48 -11.67 -4.67
C ALA A 30 -19.77 -10.83 -4.61
N ALA A 31 -20.07 -10.26 -3.44
CA ALA A 31 -21.20 -9.35 -3.25
C ALA A 31 -20.87 -7.88 -3.63
N ALA A 32 -19.59 -7.51 -3.60
CA ALA A 32 -19.15 -6.16 -3.96
C ALA A 32 -19.28 -5.92 -5.48
N PRO A 33 -19.60 -4.68 -5.91
CA PRO A 33 -19.51 -4.30 -7.31
C PRO A 33 -18.09 -4.48 -7.83
N ASP A 34 -17.95 -5.03 -9.03
CA ASP A 34 -16.63 -5.22 -9.63
C ASP A 34 -16.09 -3.91 -10.20
N HIS A 35 -15.16 -3.32 -9.47
CA HIS A 35 -14.55 -2.06 -9.85
C HIS A 35 -13.67 -2.20 -11.10
N ASN A 36 -13.11 -3.40 -11.38
CA ASN A 36 -12.27 -3.61 -12.56
C ASN A 36 -13.08 -3.51 -13.86
N LEU A 37 -14.31 -4.04 -13.85
CA LEU A 37 -15.22 -3.89 -14.99
C LEU A 37 -15.53 -2.42 -15.27
N SER A 38 -15.69 -1.61 -14.21
CA SER A 38 -15.87 -0.17 -14.36
C SER A 38 -14.61 0.48 -14.96
N PHE A 39 -13.41 0.18 -14.43
CA PHE A 39 -12.15 0.70 -14.98
C PHE A 39 -11.94 0.34 -16.47
N ILE A 40 -12.28 -0.89 -16.88
CA ILE A 40 -12.19 -1.32 -18.27
C ILE A 40 -13.15 -0.50 -19.15
N GLN A 41 -14.38 -0.27 -18.69
CA GLN A 41 -15.39 0.48 -19.44
C GLN A 41 -15.03 1.97 -19.64
N TRP A 42 -14.39 2.61 -18.67
CA TRP A 42 -14.00 4.01 -18.75
C TRP A 42 -12.61 4.23 -19.38
N GLY A 43 -11.76 3.20 -19.41
CA GLY A 43 -10.38 3.29 -19.86
C GLY A 43 -10.14 2.97 -21.34
N LEU A 44 -11.12 2.36 -22.03
CA LEU A 44 -11.00 1.92 -23.43
C LEU A 44 -12.17 2.41 -24.30
N PRO A 45 -11.99 2.49 -25.64
CA PRO A 45 -13.10 2.69 -26.57
C PRO A 45 -14.21 1.64 -26.40
N PRO A 46 -15.50 1.97 -26.65
CA PRO A 46 -16.62 1.10 -26.32
C PRO A 46 -16.58 -0.32 -26.92
N GLU A 47 -16.04 -0.49 -28.13
CA GLU A 47 -15.94 -1.81 -28.78
C GLU A 47 -14.84 -2.67 -28.14
N GLU A 48 -13.67 -2.09 -27.88
CA GLU A 48 -12.56 -2.77 -27.22
C GLU A 48 -12.86 -3.09 -25.75
N ALA A 49 -13.52 -2.17 -25.04
CA ALA A 49 -13.92 -2.34 -23.65
C ALA A 49 -14.84 -3.56 -23.46
N ARG A 50 -15.74 -3.83 -24.41
CA ARG A 50 -16.63 -5.01 -24.36
C ARG A 50 -15.85 -6.31 -24.45
N ALA A 51 -14.96 -6.42 -25.43
CA ALA A 51 -14.14 -7.62 -25.63
C ALA A 51 -13.23 -7.89 -24.41
N VAL A 52 -12.60 -6.86 -23.86
CA VAL A 52 -11.76 -6.99 -22.65
C VAL A 52 -12.59 -7.36 -21.41
N ALA A 53 -13.79 -6.78 -21.27
CA ALA A 53 -14.69 -7.10 -20.16
C ALA A 53 -15.23 -8.54 -20.23
N GLU A 54 -15.48 -9.09 -21.42
CA GLU A 54 -15.87 -10.50 -21.61
C GLU A 54 -14.72 -11.43 -21.21
N GLN A 55 -13.52 -11.20 -21.74
CA GLN A 55 -12.32 -11.96 -21.35
C GLN A 55 -12.05 -11.90 -19.83
N TYR A 56 -12.32 -10.76 -19.20
CA TYR A 56 -12.20 -10.60 -17.75
C TYR A 56 -13.20 -11.49 -17.00
N ARG A 57 -14.46 -11.54 -17.44
CA ARG A 57 -15.50 -12.37 -16.80
C ARG A 57 -15.21 -13.85 -16.93
N GLU A 58 -14.74 -14.28 -18.11
CA GLU A 58 -14.32 -15.66 -18.34
C GLU A 58 -13.16 -16.05 -17.41
N ARG A 59 -12.12 -15.20 -17.33
CA ARG A 59 -10.96 -15.45 -16.44
C ARG A 59 -11.32 -15.50 -14.96
N MET A 60 -12.35 -14.76 -14.55
CA MET A 60 -12.80 -14.75 -13.16
C MET A 60 -13.87 -15.81 -12.86
N HIS A 61 -14.18 -16.68 -13.84
CA HIS A 61 -15.18 -17.74 -13.73
C HIS A 61 -16.56 -17.22 -13.31
N TYR A 62 -16.99 -16.07 -13.86
CA TYR A 62 -18.29 -15.45 -13.51
C TYR A 62 -19.48 -16.24 -14.04
N ASP A 63 -19.26 -17.06 -15.07
CA ASP A 63 -20.28 -17.93 -15.65
C ASP A 63 -20.51 -19.21 -14.84
N GLU A 64 -19.66 -19.48 -13.85
CA GLU A 64 -19.73 -20.68 -13.02
C GLU A 64 -20.55 -20.48 -11.73
N PRO A 65 -21.14 -21.57 -11.18
CA PRO A 65 -21.77 -21.52 -9.87
C PRO A 65 -20.79 -21.06 -8.78
N LEU A 66 -21.30 -20.31 -7.80
CA LEU A 66 -20.50 -19.66 -6.74
C LEU A 66 -19.54 -20.62 -6.01
N HIS A 67 -19.95 -21.87 -5.78
CA HIS A 67 -19.12 -22.88 -5.11
C HIS A 67 -17.91 -23.31 -5.94
N ARG A 68 -18.01 -23.34 -7.28
CA ARG A 68 -16.88 -23.64 -8.17
C ARG A 68 -15.92 -22.46 -8.21
N ARG A 69 -16.45 -21.24 -8.36
CA ARG A 69 -15.65 -20.01 -8.31
C ARG A 69 -14.87 -19.88 -6.99
N TYR A 70 -15.50 -20.24 -5.87
CA TYR A 70 -14.81 -20.32 -4.57
C TYR A 70 -13.72 -21.41 -4.54
N GLY A 71 -13.97 -22.57 -5.13
CA GLY A 71 -12.99 -23.65 -5.26
C GLY A 71 -11.76 -23.24 -6.07
N HIS A 72 -11.95 -22.59 -7.22
CA HIS A 72 -10.88 -22.00 -8.02
C HIS A 72 -10.08 -20.99 -7.21
N TRP A 73 -10.75 -20.09 -6.50
CA TRP A 73 -10.09 -19.09 -5.66
C TRP A 73 -9.28 -19.70 -4.51
N LEU A 74 -9.79 -20.74 -3.84
CA LEU A 74 -9.03 -21.48 -2.83
C LEU A 74 -7.79 -22.17 -3.42
N TRP A 75 -7.92 -22.73 -4.61
CA TRP A 75 -6.81 -23.39 -5.30
C TRP A 75 -5.72 -22.38 -5.69
N GLU A 76 -6.09 -21.24 -6.26
CA GLU A 76 -5.18 -20.14 -6.59
C GLU A 76 -4.49 -19.58 -5.34
N LEU A 77 -5.22 -19.40 -4.24
CA LEU A 77 -4.64 -19.00 -2.96
C LEU A 77 -3.65 -20.04 -2.42
N GLY A 78 -4.01 -21.33 -2.46
CA GLY A 78 -3.17 -22.42 -1.97
C GLY A 78 -1.91 -22.65 -2.81
N THR A 79 -1.97 -22.35 -4.11
CA THR A 79 -0.83 -22.43 -5.04
C THR A 79 -0.03 -21.12 -5.14
N LEU A 80 -0.45 -20.08 -4.39
CA LEU A 80 0.15 -18.74 -4.38
C LEU A 80 0.11 -18.07 -5.77
N GLN A 81 -0.88 -18.41 -6.60
CA GLN A 81 -1.09 -17.88 -7.93
C GLN A 81 -2.13 -16.77 -7.91
N PHE A 82 -1.71 -15.57 -7.51
CA PHE A 82 -2.63 -14.43 -7.33
C PHE A 82 -3.03 -13.71 -8.64
N GLY A 83 -2.48 -14.11 -9.78
CA GLY A 83 -2.77 -13.51 -11.08
C GLY A 83 -2.17 -12.11 -11.28
N ARG A 84 -2.82 -11.30 -12.13
CA ARG A 84 -2.39 -9.94 -12.49
C ARG A 84 -3.39 -8.90 -11.97
N SER A 85 -2.86 -7.79 -11.47
CA SER A 85 -3.65 -6.61 -11.14
C SER A 85 -4.05 -5.89 -12.42
N TYR A 86 -5.35 -5.72 -12.65
CA TYR A 86 -5.87 -4.95 -13.79
C TYR A 86 -5.69 -3.43 -13.62
N VAL A 87 -5.53 -2.95 -12.38
CA VAL A 87 -5.33 -1.52 -12.08
C VAL A 87 -3.87 -1.11 -12.30
N GLN A 88 -2.91 -1.95 -11.89
CA GLN A 88 -1.48 -1.64 -11.98
C GLN A 88 -0.77 -2.32 -13.16
N ASP A 89 -1.48 -3.15 -13.93
CA ASP A 89 -0.96 -4.04 -14.97
C ASP A 89 0.34 -4.77 -14.57
N ARG A 90 0.35 -5.33 -13.36
CA ARG A 90 1.49 -6.07 -12.82
C ARG A 90 1.03 -7.34 -12.10
N PRO A 91 1.86 -8.39 -12.08
CA PRO A 91 1.53 -9.61 -11.37
C PRO A 91 1.45 -9.31 -9.87
N VAL A 92 0.45 -9.87 -9.19
CA VAL A 92 0.07 -9.46 -7.82
C VAL A 92 1.14 -9.87 -6.80
N ASP A 93 1.84 -10.98 -7.03
CA ASP A 93 3.01 -11.42 -6.25
C ASP A 93 4.13 -10.37 -6.24
N ALA A 94 4.38 -9.69 -7.37
CA ALA A 94 5.37 -8.61 -7.44
C ALA A 94 4.95 -7.35 -6.69
N ILE A 95 3.66 -7.19 -6.40
CA ILE A 95 3.11 -6.11 -5.56
C ILE A 95 3.15 -6.53 -4.09
N LEU A 96 2.72 -7.77 -3.80
CA LEU A 96 2.57 -8.28 -2.45
C LEU A 96 3.92 -8.59 -1.79
N GLY A 97 4.90 -9.11 -2.53
CA GLY A 97 6.22 -9.47 -2.01
C GLY A 97 6.93 -8.30 -1.29
N PRO A 98 7.10 -7.14 -1.95
CA PRO A 98 7.67 -5.96 -1.29
C PRO A 98 6.85 -5.48 -0.09
N ALA A 99 5.52 -5.50 -0.20
CA ALA A 99 4.63 -5.08 0.89
C ALA A 99 4.75 -6.00 2.12
N LEU A 100 4.83 -7.32 1.90
CA LEU A 100 5.07 -8.31 2.95
C LEU A 100 6.42 -8.07 3.63
N GLY A 101 7.47 -7.80 2.85
CA GLY A 101 8.79 -7.48 3.40
C GLY A 101 8.76 -6.26 4.32
N VAL A 102 8.06 -5.20 3.92
CA VAL A 102 7.89 -3.99 4.75
C VAL A 102 7.09 -4.30 6.01
N THR A 103 5.99 -5.06 5.88
CA THR A 103 5.16 -5.44 7.03
C THR A 103 5.96 -6.26 8.04
N LEU A 104 6.66 -7.28 7.57
CA LEU A 104 7.49 -8.13 8.43
C LEU A 104 8.63 -7.35 9.09
N ALA A 105 9.19 -6.36 8.41
CA ALA A 105 10.30 -5.57 8.92
C ALA A 105 9.96 -4.80 10.21
N TYR A 106 8.73 -4.35 10.40
CA TYR A 106 8.29 -3.74 11.68
C TYR A 106 7.51 -4.72 12.56
N LEU A 107 6.76 -5.65 11.97
CA LEU A 107 5.92 -6.60 12.72
C LEU A 107 6.78 -7.55 13.55
N VAL A 108 7.83 -8.14 12.96
CA VAL A 108 8.66 -9.13 13.66
C VAL A 108 9.38 -8.50 14.86
N PRO A 109 10.11 -7.38 14.73
CA PRO A 109 10.71 -6.73 15.89
C PRO A 109 9.66 -6.26 16.90
N GLY A 110 8.53 -5.72 16.44
CA GLY A 110 7.46 -5.24 17.30
C GLY A 110 6.87 -6.36 18.18
N VAL A 111 6.56 -7.52 17.58
CA VAL A 111 6.04 -8.69 18.30
C VAL A 111 7.08 -9.25 19.27
N LEU A 112 8.35 -9.30 18.87
CA LEU A 112 9.44 -9.76 19.75
C LEU A 112 9.60 -8.84 20.96
N LEU A 113 9.65 -7.52 20.74
CA LEU A 113 9.75 -6.54 21.82
C LEU A 113 8.53 -6.60 22.73
N ALA A 114 7.32 -6.61 22.15
CA ALA A 114 6.08 -6.73 22.91
C ALA A 114 6.04 -8.02 23.75
N GLY A 115 6.49 -9.14 23.19
CA GLY A 115 6.60 -10.41 23.89
C GLY A 115 7.59 -10.34 25.05
N VAL A 116 8.78 -9.81 24.82
CA VAL A 116 9.82 -9.66 25.86
C VAL A 116 9.34 -8.75 26.98
N PHE A 117 8.90 -7.52 26.66
CA PHE A 117 8.43 -6.57 27.66
C PHE A 117 7.14 -7.03 28.36
N GLY A 118 6.23 -7.67 27.63
CA GLY A 118 5.00 -8.22 28.19
C GLY A 118 5.27 -9.34 29.20
N VAL A 119 6.17 -10.27 28.87
CA VAL A 119 6.56 -11.36 29.78
C VAL A 119 7.31 -10.79 31.00
N LEU A 120 8.27 -9.89 30.80
CA LEU A 120 9.02 -9.28 31.92
C LEU A 120 8.10 -8.47 32.84
N GLY A 121 7.21 -7.66 32.26
CA GLY A 121 6.23 -6.87 33.01
C GLY A 121 5.25 -7.75 33.78
N GLY A 122 4.72 -8.80 33.14
CA GLY A 122 3.85 -9.78 33.81
C GLY A 122 4.55 -10.53 34.94
N LEU A 123 5.82 -10.91 34.73
CA LEU A 123 6.63 -11.57 35.76
C LEU A 123 6.91 -10.62 36.93
N ALA A 124 7.27 -9.37 36.67
CA ALA A 124 7.49 -8.36 37.71
C ALA A 124 6.22 -8.10 38.53
N ALA A 125 5.06 -7.98 37.87
CA ALA A 125 3.77 -7.83 38.54
C ALA A 125 3.43 -9.05 39.42
N SER A 126 3.77 -10.26 38.97
CA SER A 126 3.49 -11.50 39.72
C SER A 126 4.47 -11.76 40.86
N LEU A 127 5.75 -11.43 40.70
CA LEU A 127 6.80 -11.75 41.68
C LEU A 127 6.95 -10.67 42.76
N TRP A 128 6.74 -9.40 42.42
CA TRP A 128 6.90 -8.30 43.37
C TRP A 128 5.58 -7.93 44.03
N ARG A 129 5.33 -8.54 45.20
CA ARG A 129 4.17 -8.22 46.03
C ARG A 129 4.32 -6.81 46.65
N GLY A 130 3.23 -6.04 46.68
CA GLY A 130 3.17 -4.69 47.27
C GLY A 130 2.99 -3.57 46.25
N THR A 131 3.50 -2.37 46.55
CA THR A 131 3.29 -1.17 45.71
C THR A 131 3.90 -1.30 44.32
N VAL A 132 5.05 -1.97 44.18
CA VAL A 132 5.73 -2.13 42.89
C VAL A 132 4.93 -3.02 41.93
N GLY A 133 4.42 -4.17 42.39
CA GLY A 133 3.55 -5.02 41.57
C GLY A 133 2.25 -4.33 41.17
N ARG A 134 1.62 -3.61 42.11
CA ARG A 134 0.41 -2.81 41.82
C ARG A 134 0.66 -1.71 40.79
N LEU A 135 1.82 -1.06 40.82
CA LEU A 135 2.20 -0.07 39.81
C LEU A 135 2.45 -0.71 38.45
N ALA A 136 3.11 -1.87 38.40
CA ALA A 136 3.34 -2.60 37.15
C ALA A 136 2.02 -3.05 36.50
N GLU A 137 1.08 -3.55 37.31
CA GLU A 137 -0.26 -3.94 36.88
C GLU A 137 -1.09 -2.74 36.42
N ALA A 138 -1.09 -1.64 37.17
CA ALA A 138 -1.77 -0.40 36.79
C ALA A 138 -1.21 0.15 35.47
N PHE A 139 0.11 0.14 35.29
CA PHE A 139 0.74 0.57 34.05
C PHE A 139 0.35 -0.33 32.86
N GLY A 140 0.32 -1.65 33.06
CA GLY A 140 -0.15 -2.60 32.04
C GLY A 140 -1.60 -2.35 31.63
N HIS A 141 -2.49 -2.12 32.59
CA HIS A 141 -3.89 -1.80 32.30
C HIS A 141 -4.07 -0.44 31.62
N LEU A 142 -3.31 0.59 32.03
CA LEU A 142 -3.33 1.89 31.36
C LEU A 142 -2.85 1.76 29.90
N GLY A 143 -1.78 0.99 29.66
CA GLY A 143 -1.30 0.72 28.31
C GLY A 143 -2.32 -0.02 27.45
N ALA A 144 -3.06 -0.98 28.03
CA ALA A 144 -4.13 -1.70 27.34
C ALA A 144 -5.38 -0.84 27.10
N ALA A 145 -5.68 0.10 27.99
CA ALA A 145 -6.79 1.03 27.86
C ALA A 145 -6.51 2.16 26.86
N PHE A 146 -5.24 2.49 26.63
CA PHE A 146 -4.86 3.55 25.71
C PHE A 146 -4.98 3.09 24.25
N PRO A 147 -5.71 3.82 23.39
CA PRO A 147 -5.78 3.47 21.98
C PRO A 147 -4.40 3.51 21.33
N ALA A 148 -3.93 2.38 20.80
CA ALA A 148 -2.58 2.23 20.27
C ALA A 148 -2.25 3.26 19.16
N PHE A 149 -3.23 3.63 18.35
CA PHE A 149 -3.04 4.62 17.28
C PHE A 149 -2.73 6.02 17.82
N LEU A 150 -3.32 6.43 18.95
CA LEU A 150 -3.04 7.74 19.57
C LEU A 150 -1.62 7.79 20.11
N LEU A 151 -1.16 6.69 20.71
CA LEU A 151 0.21 6.59 21.19
C LEU A 151 1.21 6.62 20.03
N ALA A 152 0.92 5.90 18.94
CA ALA A 152 1.75 5.93 17.74
C ALA A 152 1.85 7.36 17.15
N GLU A 153 0.73 8.07 17.05
CA GLU A 153 0.69 9.45 16.55
C GLU A 153 1.45 10.42 17.47
N ALA A 154 1.26 10.32 18.79
CA ALA A 154 1.98 11.16 19.75
C ALA A 154 3.49 10.94 19.69
N ILE A 155 3.95 9.69 19.60
CA ILE A 155 5.37 9.36 19.43
C ILE A 155 5.90 9.94 18.12
N ALA A 156 5.16 9.81 17.02
CA ALA A 156 5.55 10.33 15.72
C ALA A 156 5.72 11.86 15.75
N LEU A 157 4.80 12.60 16.39
CA LEU A 157 4.88 14.05 16.56
C LEU A 157 6.11 14.48 17.37
N VAL A 158 6.32 13.86 18.53
CA VAL A 158 7.47 14.18 19.39
C VAL A 158 8.79 13.85 18.68
N ALA A 159 8.86 12.74 17.95
CA ALA A 159 10.04 12.38 17.16
C ALA A 159 10.31 13.36 16.01
N ALA A 160 9.26 13.85 15.36
CA ALA A 160 9.38 14.86 14.31
C ALA A 160 9.94 16.18 14.87
N GLU A 161 9.44 16.64 16.02
CA GLU A 161 9.88 17.90 16.64
C GLU A 161 11.28 17.81 17.25
N ARG A 162 11.57 16.73 18.00
CA ARG A 162 12.80 16.62 18.80
C ARG A 162 13.97 16.02 18.03
N ALA A 163 13.71 15.12 17.10
CA ALA A 163 14.75 14.41 16.36
C ALA A 163 14.79 14.78 14.87
N GLY A 164 13.87 15.63 14.39
CA GLY A 164 13.75 15.94 12.96
C GLY A 164 13.36 14.72 12.11
N VAL A 165 12.92 13.63 12.75
CA VAL A 165 12.53 12.39 12.08
C VAL A 165 11.11 12.58 11.58
N VAL A 166 10.97 13.05 10.35
CA VAL A 166 9.67 13.09 9.68
C VAL A 166 9.31 11.65 9.31
N ALA A 167 8.17 11.15 9.77
CA ALA A 167 7.60 9.90 9.29
C ALA A 167 7.22 10.06 7.80
N ALA A 168 8.21 9.97 6.91
CA ALA A 168 7.97 9.97 5.48
C ALA A 168 7.25 8.65 5.16
N GLY A 169 5.98 8.74 4.76
CA GLY A 169 5.11 7.60 4.41
C GLY A 169 5.56 6.74 3.23
N THR A 170 6.84 6.76 2.88
CA THR A 170 7.45 5.87 1.89
C THR A 170 8.32 4.85 2.63
N PRO A 171 7.97 3.55 2.60
CA PRO A 171 8.81 2.49 3.15
C PRO A 171 9.99 2.19 2.20
N THR A 172 10.74 3.22 1.79
CA THR A 172 12.00 3.05 1.08
C THR A 172 13.12 3.07 2.11
N TRP A 173 13.45 1.89 2.62
CA TRP A 173 14.66 1.67 3.42
C TRP A 173 15.87 2.30 2.68
N GLY A 174 16.55 3.24 3.32
CA GLY A 174 17.83 3.77 2.83
C GLY A 174 17.85 5.02 1.92
N ARG A 175 16.71 5.66 1.60
CA ARG A 175 16.69 6.91 0.79
C ARG A 175 16.35 8.18 1.57
N TRP A 176 16.87 8.33 2.78
CA TRP A 176 16.72 9.56 3.56
C TRP A 176 17.56 10.75 3.05
N ARG A 177 18.42 10.55 2.03
CA ARG A 177 19.52 11.49 1.74
C ARG A 177 19.25 12.57 0.68
N ASP A 178 18.20 12.49 -0.16
CA ASP A 178 18.24 13.22 -1.45
C ASP A 178 17.10 14.22 -1.74
N ARG A 179 16.26 14.62 -0.77
CA ARG A 179 15.16 15.57 -1.05
C ARG A 179 15.45 17.03 -0.69
N THR A 180 16.42 17.30 0.19
CA THR A 180 16.82 18.67 0.56
C THR A 180 17.74 19.33 -0.47
N SER A 181 18.44 18.56 -1.30
CA SER A 181 19.38 19.09 -2.31
C SER A 181 18.70 19.66 -3.56
N ARG A 182 17.43 19.31 -3.85
CA ARG A 182 16.71 19.81 -5.04
C ARG A 182 16.17 21.24 -4.91
N ARG A 183 16.27 21.88 -3.74
CA ARG A 183 15.79 23.26 -3.53
C ARG A 183 16.86 24.33 -3.74
N SER A 184 18.12 23.94 -3.96
CA SER A 184 19.24 24.84 -4.24
C SER A 184 19.84 24.49 -5.60
N GLY A 185 19.29 25.00 -6.69
CA GLY A 185 19.87 24.69 -8.01
C GLY A 185 19.14 25.11 -9.28
N SER A 186 17.99 25.78 -9.22
CA SER A 186 17.34 26.35 -10.41
C SER A 186 17.26 27.88 -10.31
N ARG A 187 18.43 28.53 -10.35
CA ARG A 187 18.48 29.90 -10.87
C ARG A 187 18.20 29.80 -12.38
N PRO A 188 17.16 30.43 -12.93
CA PRO A 188 17.04 30.53 -14.38
C PRO A 188 18.25 31.29 -14.93
N PRO A 189 18.82 30.88 -16.08
CA PRO A 189 19.99 31.54 -16.64
C PRO A 189 19.62 32.99 -16.98
N SER A 190 20.30 33.93 -16.33
CA SER A 190 20.23 35.35 -16.64
C SER A 190 20.64 35.55 -18.10
N SER A 191 19.70 35.96 -18.95
CA SER A 191 19.97 36.31 -20.35
C SER A 191 20.96 37.47 -20.38
N ARG A 192 22.22 37.15 -20.65
CA ARG A 192 23.32 38.09 -20.77
C ARG A 192 23.08 38.92 -22.03
N ARG A 193 22.71 40.19 -21.81
CA ARG A 193 22.70 41.27 -22.79
C ARG A 193 24.06 41.29 -23.50
N ARG A 194 24.12 40.88 -24.78
CA ARG A 194 25.31 40.99 -25.63
C ARG A 194 24.99 41.95 -26.77
N SER A 195 25.60 43.12 -26.66
CA SER A 195 25.61 44.22 -27.62
C SER A 195 26.51 43.93 -28.82
N GLY A 196 25.92 43.91 -30.04
CA GLY A 196 26.51 44.22 -31.37
C GLY A 196 27.76 43.45 -31.87
N PRO A 197 28.17 43.57 -33.16
CA PRO A 197 27.73 44.52 -34.19
C PRO A 197 27.31 43.89 -35.56
N ARG A 198 26.82 44.78 -36.44
CA ARG A 198 26.34 44.66 -37.84
C ARG A 198 27.02 43.62 -38.76
N SER A 199 26.22 42.93 -39.58
CA SER A 199 26.40 42.88 -41.05
C SER A 199 25.16 42.37 -41.81
N SER A 200 24.94 43.02 -42.97
CA SER A 200 24.10 42.77 -44.15
C SER A 200 23.39 41.41 -44.34
N GLY A 201 22.08 41.48 -44.65
CA GLY A 201 21.30 40.38 -45.25
C GLY A 201 19.89 40.82 -45.64
N THR A 202 19.65 40.90 -46.95
CA THR A 202 18.45 41.26 -47.74
C THR A 202 17.09 40.80 -47.19
N PRO A 203 15.99 41.60 -47.30
CA PRO A 203 14.67 41.20 -46.86
C PRO A 203 13.90 40.43 -47.95
N PRO A 204 13.12 39.37 -47.63
CA PRO A 204 12.13 38.85 -48.55
C PRO A 204 10.79 39.60 -48.42
N ARG A 205 10.20 39.83 -49.60
CA ARG A 205 9.04 40.67 -49.91
C ARG A 205 7.74 40.19 -49.27
N ARG A 206 6.90 41.15 -48.84
CA ARG A 206 5.48 40.92 -48.52
C ARG A 206 4.67 40.66 -49.80
N PRO A 207 3.68 39.75 -49.81
CA PRO A 207 2.68 39.69 -50.86
C PRO A 207 1.65 40.83 -50.71
N PRO A 208 1.17 41.44 -51.81
CA PRO A 208 0.16 42.51 -51.76
C PRO A 208 -1.25 41.97 -51.47
N ARG A 209 -2.00 42.72 -50.67
CA ARG A 209 -3.43 42.52 -50.41
C ARG A 209 -4.28 43.17 -51.51
N SER A 210 -5.32 42.44 -51.94
CA SER A 210 -6.67 42.88 -52.33
C SER A 210 -6.83 43.89 -53.49
N SER A 211 -7.49 43.43 -54.56
CA SER A 211 -8.66 44.12 -55.13
C SER A 211 -9.38 43.21 -56.13
N ALA A 212 -10.65 42.88 -55.85
CA ALA A 212 -11.59 42.35 -56.82
C ALA A 212 -12.87 43.19 -56.70
N PRO A 213 -13.32 43.87 -57.77
CA PRO A 213 -14.65 44.44 -57.83
C PRO A 213 -15.63 43.46 -58.50
N THR A 214 -16.81 43.40 -57.89
CA THR A 214 -18.12 43.12 -58.49
C THR A 214 -18.26 43.61 -59.93
N SER A 215 -18.65 42.75 -60.86
CA SER A 215 -19.96 42.72 -61.55
C SER A 215 -20.02 41.57 -62.54
#